data_AF-A0A3D6ENV5-F1
#
_entry.id   AF-A0A3D6ENV5-F1
#
_cell.length_a   1.000
_cell.length_b   1.000
_cell.length_c   1.000
_cell.angle_alpha   90.00
_cell.angle_beta   90.00
_cell.angle_gamma   90.00
#
_symmetry.space_group_name_H-M   'P 1'
#
loop_
_entity.id
_entity.type
_entity.pdbx_description
1 polymer ?
#
loop_
_entity_poly.entity_id
_entity_poly.type
_entity_poly.pdbx_seq_one_letter_code
_entity_poly.pdbx_strand_id
1 'polypeptide(L)'
;MSKPKTRWIVIFAILTILQLLVLFQSGNPVSDQAETIDKSDTAWMIVATAFVLFMTPGLSFFYGGMVSFKNVISTMLQSFIALGVISLLWYLVGFSLAFGDSIGGIIGNPTTFFAFKNVGLNPHPALAPTFPFLLFALFQLKFAIITPALITGSFAERVKFTSYL
;
A
#
# COMPACT_ATOMS: atom_id res chain seq x y z
N MET A 1 27.42 16.28 -9.46
CA MET A 1 26.42 15.31 -8.95
C MET A 1 26.90 14.77 -7.61
N SER A 2 26.31 15.18 -6.49
CA SER A 2 26.67 14.61 -5.18
C SER A 2 26.20 13.16 -5.12
N LYS A 3 27.09 12.22 -4.77
CA LYS A 3 26.76 10.80 -4.65
C LYS A 3 25.52 10.63 -3.76
N PRO A 4 24.52 9.82 -4.15
CA PRO A 4 23.42 9.50 -3.25
C PRO A 4 23.99 8.94 -1.96
N LYS A 5 23.56 9.47 -0.80
CA LYS A 5 24.13 9.03 0.49
C LYS A 5 23.85 7.53 0.64
N THR A 6 24.91 6.72 0.76
CA THR A 6 24.88 5.25 0.78
C THR A 6 23.83 4.66 1.73
N ARG A 7 23.54 5.36 2.84
CA ARG A 7 22.50 4.99 3.80
C ARG A 7 21.10 4.85 3.18
N TRP A 8 20.73 5.68 2.21
CA TRP A 8 19.40 5.60 1.58
C TRP A 8 19.27 4.41 0.64
N ILE A 9 20.33 4.12 -0.12
CA ILE A 9 20.36 2.93 -0.98
C ILE A 9 20.21 1.67 -0.12
N VAL A 10 20.87 1.64 1.05
CA VAL A 10 20.73 0.53 2.00
C VAL A 10 19.31 0.42 2.54
N ILE A 11 18.65 1.52 2.93
CA ILE A 11 17.25 1.49 3.40
C ILE A 11 16.31 0.97 2.30
N PHE A 12 16.47 1.45 1.06
CA PHE A 12 15.67 0.97 -0.08
C PHE A 12 15.90 -0.50 -0.36
N ALA A 13 17.16 -0.96 -0.31
CA ALA A 13 17.50 -2.36 -0.49
C ALA A 13 16.88 -3.22 0.63
N ILE A 14 16.93 -2.77 1.88
CA ILE A 14 16.29 -3.47 3.00
C ILE A 14 14.78 -3.55 2.82
N LEU A 15 14.12 -2.45 2.48
CA LEU A 15 12.66 -2.45 2.26
C LEU A 15 12.24 -3.37 1.12
N THR A 16 12.98 -3.36 0.01
CA THR A 16 12.70 -4.25 -1.12
C THR A 16 12.99 -5.71 -0.79
N ILE A 17 14.09 -6.02 -0.09
CA ILE A 17 14.38 -7.38 0.39
C ILE A 17 13.28 -7.86 1.34
N LEU A 18 12.83 -7.01 2.26
CA LEU A 18 11.76 -7.34 3.21
C LEU A 18 10.45 -7.64 2.48
N GLN A 19 10.11 -6.84 1.47
CA GLN A 19 8.94 -7.08 0.61
C GLN A 19 9.05 -8.41 -0.15
N LEU A 20 10.23 -8.70 -0.73
CA LEU A 20 10.47 -9.97 -1.41
C LEU A 20 10.33 -11.16 -0.45
N LEU A 21 10.82 -11.03 0.78
CA LEU A 21 10.71 -12.08 1.80
C LEU A 21 9.25 -12.35 2.18
N VAL A 22 8.42 -11.31 2.28
CA VAL A 22 6.97 -11.43 2.51
C VAL A 22 6.27 -12.20 1.38
N LEU A 23 6.67 -12.01 0.12
CA LEU A 23 6.08 -12.72 -1.02
C LEU A 23 6.24 -14.25 -0.93
N PHE A 24 7.27 -14.75 -0.25
CA PHE A 24 7.53 -16.19 -0.12
C PHE A 24 6.83 -16.84 1.08
N GLN A 25 6.19 -16.07 1.97
CA GLN A 25 5.53 -16.60 3.16
C GLN A 25 4.01 -16.80 3.04
N SER A 26 3.36 -16.33 1.96
CA SER A 26 1.89 -16.44 1.82
C SER A 26 1.44 -17.84 1.36
N GLY A 27 1.52 -18.82 2.26
CA GLY A 27 0.90 -20.14 2.10
C GLY A 27 -0.55 -20.14 2.57
N ASN A 28 -1.43 -19.39 1.90
CA ASN A 28 -2.87 -19.50 2.17
C ASN A 28 -3.42 -20.70 1.38
N PRO A 29 -4.14 -21.64 2.03
CA PRO A 29 -4.72 -22.78 1.31
C PRO A 29 -5.72 -22.28 0.28
N VAL A 30 -5.49 -22.63 -0.99
CA VAL A 30 -6.44 -22.39 -2.07
C VAL A 30 -7.59 -23.39 -1.90
N SER A 31 -8.74 -22.92 -1.43
CA SER A 31 -9.96 -23.73 -1.42
C SER A 31 -10.73 -23.50 -2.72
N ASP A 32 -11.30 -24.56 -3.30
CA ASP A 32 -12.04 -24.62 -4.57
C ASP A 32 -13.38 -23.84 -4.58
N GLN A 33 -13.45 -22.60 -4.07
CA GLN A 33 -14.64 -21.75 -4.20
C GLN A 33 -14.63 -20.92 -5.50
N ALA A 34 -14.19 -21.54 -6.60
CA ALA A 34 -14.13 -20.92 -7.91
C ALA A 34 -15.51 -20.58 -8.51
N GLU A 35 -16.60 -21.14 -7.98
CA GLU A 35 -17.97 -20.95 -8.50
C GLU A 35 -18.58 -19.58 -8.20
N THR A 36 -18.07 -18.80 -7.23
CA THR A 36 -18.68 -17.52 -6.82
C THR A 36 -17.93 -16.27 -7.31
N ILE A 37 -16.86 -16.43 -8.11
CA ILE A 37 -16.07 -15.30 -8.61
C ILE A 37 -16.58 -14.86 -9.98
N ASP A 38 -17.09 -13.63 -10.05
CA ASP A 38 -17.41 -12.96 -11.30
C ASP A 38 -16.13 -12.42 -11.96
N LYS A 39 -15.89 -12.87 -13.19
CA LYS A 39 -14.71 -12.49 -13.98
C LYS A 39 -14.75 -11.04 -14.42
N SER A 40 -15.93 -10.50 -14.70
CA SER A 40 -16.14 -9.09 -15.08
C SER A 40 -15.83 -8.17 -13.91
N ASP A 41 -16.32 -8.48 -12.72
CA ASP A 41 -16.03 -7.72 -11.50
C ASP A 41 -14.54 -7.78 -11.17
N THR A 42 -13.94 -8.96 -11.27
CA THR A 42 -12.50 -9.14 -11.05
C THR A 42 -11.68 -8.32 -12.06
N ALA A 43 -12.03 -8.35 -13.34
CA ALA A 43 -11.35 -7.60 -14.38
C ALA A 43 -11.45 -6.09 -14.13
N TRP A 44 -12.65 -5.59 -13.78
CA TRP A 44 -12.84 -4.19 -13.45
C TRP A 44 -12.03 -3.77 -12.22
N MET A 45 -12.04 -4.57 -11.16
CA MET A 45 -11.29 -4.28 -9.93
C MET A 45 -9.77 -4.27 -10.15
N ILE A 46 -9.23 -5.12 -11.04
CA ILE A 46 -7.82 -5.06 -11.44
C ILE A 46 -7.52 -3.72 -12.15
N VAL A 47 -8.33 -3.34 -13.13
CA VAL A 47 -8.17 -2.08 -13.88
C VAL A 47 -8.29 -0.86 -12.95
N ALA A 48 -9.31 -0.84 -12.09
CA ALA A 48 -9.51 0.20 -11.10
C ALA A 48 -8.31 0.31 -10.14
N THR A 49 -7.77 -0.82 -9.66
CA THR A 49 -6.57 -0.85 -8.81
C THR A 49 -5.36 -0.26 -9.53
N ALA A 50 -5.19 -0.53 -10.83
CA ALA A 50 -4.11 0.04 -11.63
C ALA A 50 -4.27 1.56 -11.80
N PHE A 51 -5.49 2.06 -12.03
CA PHE A 51 -5.76 3.49 -12.12
C PHE A 51 -5.47 4.23 -10.82
N VAL A 52 -5.87 3.68 -9.67
CA VAL A 52 -5.55 4.29 -8.38
C VAL A 52 -4.03 4.26 -8.14
N LEU A 53 -3.33 3.19 -8.53
CA LEU A 53 -1.87 3.13 -8.45
C LEU A 53 -1.19 4.24 -9.29
N PHE A 54 -1.74 4.60 -10.44
CA PHE A 54 -1.20 5.70 -11.26
C PHE A 54 -1.32 7.08 -10.62
N MET A 55 -2.17 7.25 -9.59
CA MET A 55 -2.20 8.50 -8.83
C MET A 55 -0.92 8.73 -8.04
N THR A 56 -0.22 7.68 -7.56
CA THR A 56 1.02 7.83 -6.79
C THR A 56 2.14 8.53 -7.57
N PRO A 57 2.52 8.10 -8.80
CA PRO A 57 3.47 8.87 -9.60
C PRO A 57 2.90 10.23 -10.04
N GLY A 58 1.57 10.33 -10.27
CA GLY A 58 0.91 11.60 -10.54
C GLY A 58 1.15 12.64 -9.43
N LEU A 59 1.00 12.23 -8.16
CA LEU A 59 1.27 13.06 -6.99
C LEU A 59 2.75 13.38 -6.84
N SER A 60 3.64 12.42 -7.11
CA SER A 60 5.09 12.68 -7.14
C SER A 60 5.44 13.80 -8.12
N PHE A 61 4.86 13.80 -9.32
CA PHE A 61 5.08 14.87 -10.30
C PHE A 61 4.40 16.18 -9.90
N PHE A 62 3.19 16.11 -9.37
CA PHE A 62 2.44 17.28 -8.91
C PHE A 62 3.19 18.02 -7.79
N TYR A 63 3.56 17.33 -6.71
CA TYR A 63 4.32 17.93 -5.61
C TYR A 63 5.77 18.22 -5.99
N GLY A 64 6.38 17.40 -6.85
CA GLY A 64 7.70 17.65 -7.42
C GLY A 64 7.75 18.95 -8.22
N GLY A 65 6.71 19.28 -8.97
CA GLY A 65 6.61 20.52 -9.75
C GLY A 65 6.38 21.79 -8.93
N MET A 66 5.93 21.66 -7.68
CA MET A 66 5.67 22.80 -6.78
C MET A 66 6.86 23.14 -5.86
N VAL A 67 7.94 22.34 -5.88
CA VAL A 67 9.12 22.57 -5.04
C VAL A 67 10.31 23.10 -5.85
N SER A 68 11.30 23.65 -5.16
CA SER A 68 12.53 24.12 -5.82
C SER A 68 13.28 22.97 -6.49
N PHE A 69 13.97 23.26 -7.61
CA PHE A 69 14.77 22.28 -8.37
C PHE A 69 15.76 21.47 -7.51
N LYS A 70 16.23 22.06 -6.39
CA LYS A 70 17.15 21.38 -5.46
C LYS A 70 16.46 20.27 -4.66
N ASN A 71 15.16 20.38 -4.44
CA ASN A 71 14.38 19.48 -3.58
C ASN A 71 13.45 18.53 -4.36
N VAL A 72 13.23 18.74 -5.67
CA VAL A 72 12.35 17.90 -6.53
C VAL A 72 12.59 16.41 -6.32
N ILE A 73 13.85 15.96 -6.42
CA ILE A 73 14.19 14.53 -6.27
C ILE A 73 13.81 14.02 -4.88
N SER A 74 14.05 14.80 -3.82
CA SER A 74 13.71 14.42 -2.45
C SER A 74 12.19 14.32 -2.25
N THR A 75 11.43 15.29 -2.78
CA THR A 75 9.97 15.32 -2.68
C THR A 75 9.34 14.17 -3.47
N MET A 76 9.85 13.87 -4.67
CA MET A 76 9.40 12.71 -5.44
C MET A 76 9.71 11.39 -4.71
N LEU A 77 10.89 11.26 -4.11
CA LEU A 77 11.27 10.06 -3.35
C LEU A 77 10.40 9.83 -2.11
N GLN A 78 9.88 10.88 -1.47
CA GLN A 78 8.96 10.74 -0.31
C GLN A 78 7.70 9.94 -0.68
N SER A 79 7.12 10.22 -1.86
CA SER A 79 5.94 9.51 -2.36
C SER A 79 6.24 8.04 -2.70
N PHE A 80 7.40 7.75 -3.27
CA PHE A 80 7.81 6.36 -3.54
C PHE A 80 8.16 5.58 -2.26
N ILE A 81 8.72 6.25 -1.26
CA ILE A 81 9.03 5.62 0.03
C ILE A 81 7.74 5.34 0.81
N ALA A 82 6.74 6.23 0.76
CA ALA A 82 5.41 5.95 1.29
C ALA A 82 4.81 4.69 0.67
N LEU A 83 4.95 4.48 -0.64
CA LEU A 83 4.49 3.25 -1.29
C LEU A 83 5.10 2.00 -0.63
N GLY A 84 6.39 2.01 -0.32
CA GLY A 84 7.05 0.87 0.31
C GLY A 84 6.66 0.65 1.78
N VAL A 85 6.72 1.71 2.59
CA VAL A 85 6.47 1.64 4.04
C VAL A 85 5.01 1.36 4.34
N ILE A 86 4.08 2.04 3.66
CA ILE A 86 2.65 1.84 3.87
C ILE A 86 2.22 0.46 3.39
N SER A 87 2.77 -0.06 2.29
CA SER A 87 2.49 -1.44 1.86
C SER A 87 2.87 -2.47 2.92
N LEU A 88 4.00 -2.27 3.61
CA LEU A 88 4.42 -3.15 4.69
C LEU A 88 3.50 -3.04 5.90
N LEU A 89 3.19 -1.82 6.34
CA LEU A 89 2.28 -1.58 7.47
C LEU A 89 0.89 -2.14 7.18
N TRP A 90 0.40 -1.97 5.95
CA TRP A 90 -0.88 -2.48 5.48
C TRP A 90 -0.94 -4.01 5.53
N TYR A 91 0.11 -4.65 5.02
CA TYR A 91 0.26 -6.11 5.04
C TYR A 91 0.26 -6.66 6.47
N LEU A 92 1.06 -6.06 7.36
CA LEU A 92 1.22 -6.56 8.72
C LEU A 92 -0.05 -6.37 9.55
N VAL A 93 -0.62 -5.17 9.56
CA VAL A 93 -1.70 -4.82 10.51
C VAL A 93 -2.73 -3.84 9.96
N GLY A 94 -2.36 -2.97 9.02
CA GLY A 94 -3.22 -1.87 8.56
C GLY A 94 -4.53 -2.35 7.93
N PHE A 95 -4.50 -3.42 7.13
CA PHE A 95 -5.71 -4.01 6.58
C PHE A 95 -6.64 -4.54 7.69
N SER A 96 -6.08 -5.20 8.71
CA SER A 96 -6.84 -5.75 9.84
C SER A 96 -7.47 -4.65 10.71
N LEU A 97 -6.78 -3.53 10.89
CA LEU A 97 -7.32 -2.40 11.65
C LEU A 97 -8.46 -1.68 10.92
N ALA A 98 -8.47 -1.70 9.59
CA ALA A 98 -9.49 -1.06 8.78
C ALA A 98 -10.70 -1.97 8.51
N PHE A 99 -10.46 -3.26 8.23
CA PHE A 99 -11.47 -4.20 7.73
C PHE A 99 -11.62 -5.48 8.56
N GLY A 100 -10.90 -5.61 9.67
CA GLY A 100 -11.04 -6.72 10.62
C GLY A 100 -12.28 -6.60 11.51
N ASP A 101 -12.44 -7.55 12.42
CA ASP A 101 -13.60 -7.60 13.32
C ASP A 101 -13.67 -6.34 14.17
N SER A 102 -14.85 -5.73 14.25
CA SER A 102 -14.97 -4.45 14.96
C SER A 102 -14.80 -4.61 16.46
N ILE A 103 -13.85 -3.86 17.03
CA ILE A 103 -13.70 -3.65 18.47
C ILE A 103 -14.46 -2.36 18.82
N GLY A 104 -15.64 -2.51 19.40
CA GLY A 104 -16.44 -1.39 19.91
C GLY A 104 -16.93 -0.40 18.85
N GLY A 105 -16.94 -0.75 17.56
CA GLY A 105 -17.41 0.12 16.48
C GLY A 105 -16.40 1.15 15.99
N ILE A 106 -15.19 1.20 16.55
CA ILE A 106 -14.22 2.29 16.30
C ILE A 106 -13.01 1.79 15.50
N ILE A 107 -12.53 0.58 15.78
CA ILE A 107 -11.32 0.02 15.15
C ILE A 107 -11.50 -1.46 14.87
N GLY A 108 -10.89 -1.96 13.79
CA GLY A 108 -10.79 -3.39 13.53
C GLY A 108 -9.78 -4.06 14.46
N ASN A 109 -10.01 -5.32 14.77
CA ASN A 109 -9.08 -6.12 15.56
C ASN A 109 -7.79 -6.38 14.75
N PRO A 110 -6.60 -6.03 15.26
CA PRO A 110 -5.33 -6.26 14.56
C PRO A 110 -5.01 -7.73 14.27
N THR A 111 -5.64 -8.68 14.97
CA THR A 111 -5.35 -10.11 14.80
C THR A 111 -6.21 -10.82 13.75
N THR A 112 -7.32 -10.20 13.29
CA THR A 112 -8.26 -10.85 12.34
C THR A 112 -7.58 -11.19 11.01
N PHE A 113 -6.82 -10.25 10.46
CA PHE A 113 -6.11 -10.37 9.17
C PHE A 113 -4.61 -10.04 9.29
N PHE A 114 -4.02 -10.33 10.46
CA PHE A 114 -2.58 -10.10 10.68
C PHE A 114 -1.73 -10.77 9.60
N ALA A 115 -0.81 -10.03 8.99
CA ALA A 115 0.06 -10.51 7.91
C ALA A 115 -0.72 -11.17 6.75
N PHE A 116 -1.93 -10.67 6.45
CA PHE A 116 -2.85 -11.22 5.44
C PHE A 116 -3.26 -12.68 5.67
N LYS A 117 -3.25 -13.13 6.94
CA LYS A 117 -3.89 -14.40 7.31
C LYS A 117 -5.36 -14.36 6.90
N ASN A 118 -5.84 -15.40 6.21
CA ASN A 118 -7.20 -15.48 5.67
C ASN A 118 -7.55 -14.42 4.60
N VAL A 119 -6.57 -13.68 4.07
CA VAL A 119 -6.74 -12.78 2.92
C VAL A 119 -6.16 -13.47 1.69
N GLY A 120 -7.03 -14.09 0.89
CA GLY A 120 -6.63 -14.94 -0.23
C GLY A 120 -7.46 -14.74 -1.48
N LEU A 121 -7.42 -15.74 -2.37
CA LEU A 121 -8.19 -15.72 -3.62
C LEU A 121 -9.68 -15.97 -3.41
N ASN A 122 -10.06 -16.51 -2.25
CA ASN A 122 -11.46 -16.70 -1.90
C ASN A 122 -12.17 -15.34 -1.71
N PRO A 123 -13.44 -15.21 -2.14
CA PRO A 123 -14.24 -14.04 -1.85
C PRO A 123 -14.57 -13.95 -0.34
N HIS A 124 -14.82 -12.72 0.12
CA HIS A 124 -15.28 -12.46 1.49
C HIS A 124 -16.75 -12.03 1.46
N PRO A 125 -17.67 -12.73 2.16
CA PRO A 125 -19.11 -12.58 1.96
C PRO A 125 -19.62 -11.15 2.19
N ALA A 126 -19.01 -10.39 3.11
CA ALA A 126 -19.42 -9.02 3.41
C ALA A 126 -18.64 -7.92 2.67
N LEU A 127 -17.42 -8.21 2.19
CA LEU A 127 -16.48 -7.17 1.74
C LEU A 127 -16.11 -7.28 0.25
N ALA A 128 -16.03 -8.50 -0.25
CA ALA A 128 -15.71 -8.82 -1.64
C ALA A 128 -16.47 -10.09 -2.04
N PRO A 129 -17.81 -10.03 -2.18
CA PRO A 129 -18.63 -11.22 -2.41
C PRO A 129 -18.43 -11.83 -3.79
N THR A 130 -18.12 -11.00 -4.80
CA THR A 130 -18.08 -11.40 -6.21
C THR A 130 -16.67 -11.47 -6.80
N PHE A 131 -15.63 -11.09 -6.06
CA PHE A 131 -14.25 -11.08 -6.53
C PHE A 131 -13.26 -11.42 -5.40
N PRO A 132 -12.00 -11.78 -5.72
CA PRO A 132 -11.02 -12.20 -4.72
C PRO A 132 -10.84 -11.20 -3.58
N PHE A 133 -10.86 -11.66 -2.33
CA PHE A 133 -10.70 -10.78 -1.18
C PHE A 133 -9.31 -10.12 -1.13
N LEU A 134 -8.28 -10.81 -1.64
CA LEU A 134 -6.96 -10.22 -1.86
C LEU A 134 -7.01 -9.00 -2.79
N LEU A 135 -7.81 -9.04 -3.85
CA LEU A 135 -7.94 -7.91 -4.77
C LEU A 135 -8.59 -6.70 -4.10
N PHE A 136 -9.56 -6.91 -3.22
CA PHE A 136 -10.10 -5.86 -2.35
C PHE A 136 -9.02 -5.25 -1.47
N ALA A 137 -8.21 -6.07 -0.79
CA ALA A 137 -7.13 -5.60 0.06
C ALA A 137 -6.08 -4.78 -0.71
N LEU A 138 -5.76 -5.18 -1.95
CA LEU A 138 -4.82 -4.48 -2.82
C LEU A 138 -5.39 -3.19 -3.40
N PHE A 139 -6.69 -3.13 -3.68
CA PHE A 139 -7.38 -1.91 -4.09
C PHE A 139 -7.34 -0.87 -2.96
N GLN A 140 -7.74 -1.28 -1.75
CA GLN A 140 -7.76 -0.40 -0.58
C GLN A 140 -6.35 0.06 -0.16
N LEU A 141 -5.33 -0.80 -0.33
CA LEU A 141 -3.94 -0.43 -0.15
C LEU A 141 -3.55 0.82 -0.95
N LYS A 142 -4.11 1.01 -2.15
CA LYS A 142 -3.76 2.18 -2.98
C LYS A 142 -4.20 3.49 -2.33
N PHE A 143 -5.40 3.50 -1.72
CA PHE A 143 -5.87 4.65 -0.95
C PHE A 143 -5.01 4.88 0.28
N ALA A 144 -4.67 3.82 1.02
CA ALA A 144 -3.79 3.91 2.18
C ALA A 144 -2.42 4.51 1.82
N ILE A 145 -1.85 4.18 0.66
CA ILE A 145 -0.58 4.74 0.17
C ILE A 145 -0.72 6.24 -0.19
N ILE A 146 -1.82 6.62 -0.85
CA ILE A 146 -2.02 7.99 -1.35
C ILE A 146 -2.20 8.98 -0.20
N THR A 147 -2.88 8.58 0.89
CA THR A 147 -3.18 9.47 2.01
C THR A 147 -1.95 10.19 2.58
N PRO A 148 -0.88 9.51 3.06
CA PRO A 148 0.31 10.20 3.56
C PRO A 148 1.06 10.94 2.45
N ALA A 149 1.02 10.45 1.20
CA ALA A 149 1.63 11.13 0.06
C ALA A 149 0.94 12.46 -0.30
N LEU A 150 -0.33 12.68 0.09
CA LEU A 150 -1.00 13.97 -0.02
C LEU A 150 -0.56 14.93 1.10
N ILE A 151 -0.32 14.40 2.29
CA ILE A 151 0.08 15.21 3.45
C ILE A 151 1.49 15.78 3.24
N THR A 152 2.40 15.07 2.55
CA THR A 152 3.76 15.58 2.25
C THR A 152 3.76 16.92 1.54
N GLY A 153 2.75 17.20 0.71
CA GLY A 153 2.56 18.49 0.07
C GLY A 153 2.43 19.66 1.04
N SER A 154 1.79 19.45 2.19
CA SER A 154 1.51 20.51 3.16
C SER A 154 2.77 21.04 3.88
N PHE A 155 3.80 20.19 3.99
CA PHE A 155 5.05 20.51 4.67
C PHE A 155 6.28 20.35 3.77
N ALA A 156 6.07 20.33 2.45
CA ALA A 156 7.13 20.23 1.46
C ALA A 156 8.21 21.30 1.73
N GLU A 157 9.47 20.88 1.66
CA GLU A 157 10.67 21.69 1.96
C GLU A 157 10.84 22.17 3.41
N ARG A 158 9.90 21.87 4.33
CA ARG A 158 9.95 22.35 5.74
C ARG A 158 10.26 21.26 6.76
N VAL A 159 10.22 19.99 6.37
CA VAL A 159 10.43 18.83 7.26
C VAL A 159 11.58 17.97 6.77
N LYS A 160 12.40 17.48 7.71
CA LYS A 160 13.48 16.53 7.40
C LYS A 160 12.87 15.19 6.97
N PHE A 161 13.48 14.56 5.97
CA PHE A 161 13.03 13.27 5.46
C PHE A 161 12.88 12.18 6.56
N THR A 162 13.79 12.16 7.55
CA THR A 162 13.75 11.22 8.67
C THR A 162 12.63 11.46 9.68
N SER A 163 12.03 12.65 9.68
CA SER A 163 10.88 12.97 10.55
C SER A 163 9.55 12.69 9.85
N TYR A 164 9.59 12.51 8.52
CA TYR A 164 8.44 12.11 7.73
C TYR A 164 8.22 10.58 7.78
N LEU A 165 9.31 9.81 7.78
CA LEU A 165 9.32 8.37 8.05
C LEU A 165 9.13 8.06 9.53
#